data_AF-A0A1F1Z8G6-F1
#
_entry.id   AF-A0A1F1Z8G6-F1
#
_cell.length_a   1.000
_cell.length_b   1.000
_cell.length_c   1.000
_cell.angle_alpha   90.00
_cell.angle_beta   90.00
_cell.angle_gamma   90.00
#
_symmetry.space_group_name_H-M   'P 1'
#
loop_
_entity.id
_entity.type
_entity.pdbx_description
1 polymer ?
#
loop_
_entity_poly.entity_id
_entity_poly.type
_entity_poly.pdbx_seq_one_letter_code
_entity_poly.pdbx_strand_id
1 'polypeptide(L)'
;MFAVHGARVMVTNREVVVSPTLLAASLRGDSADRVIPLAEITGMTEFAGDSWSPSSLELKLADGALTLHFYPTDPEGPKALVALIEAARRGEAPEAAAVDGAAGIPGLSFVALDVETANQQWGSICQIGMVKVIDGEEVERVSWKCRPPTGLDSFDPFNVSIHGITAEDIVDCPAVGDLMEDVAAFIGELPIVAHNAQFDASALRYACLASHTPVPRVMFACTLALSRATKLDVQNHRLPTLAKHFNVALDNHHDAAADAAACAGILTGLARGAGYEGSLMGFVHGAGFALGSIDHDRVTPVLRDRSGATRALQAKAAKQGSMTAVVDAVVEPEGNNQNVANAPKRTRRPAPWDAVATPDMIPEPDATADPNSPLYGENVTLSGDFEPFDKGELWAGIAAHGGQVGKNVTKKTTILVAGEWATMTSKEKRARELQEKGQEIQIWTAAELLEALGYDE
;
A
#
# COMPACT_ATOMS: atom_id res chain seq x y z
N MET A 1 -15.26 3.55 -20.92
CA MET A 1 -16.19 4.50 -20.28
C MET A 1 -15.99 5.88 -20.89
N PHE A 2 -17.06 6.61 -21.21
CA PHE A 2 -17.08 7.99 -21.73
C PHE A 2 -17.50 8.97 -20.65
N ALA A 3 -16.93 10.18 -20.66
CA ALA A 3 -17.38 11.28 -19.84
C ALA A 3 -18.38 12.13 -20.65
N VAL A 4 -19.60 12.28 -20.13
CA VAL A 4 -20.63 13.15 -20.72
C VAL A 4 -21.04 14.19 -19.67
N HIS A 5 -21.77 15.23 -20.08
CA HIS A 5 -22.23 16.25 -19.16
C HIS A 5 -23.11 15.65 -18.07
N GLY A 6 -22.61 15.70 -16.82
CA GLY A 6 -23.34 15.25 -15.64
C GLY A 6 -23.41 13.73 -15.47
N ALA A 7 -22.74 12.93 -16.29
CA ALA A 7 -22.69 11.47 -16.13
C ALA A 7 -21.43 10.83 -16.73
N ARG A 8 -21.21 9.56 -16.39
CA ARG A 8 -20.24 8.66 -17.02
C ARG A 8 -21.01 7.56 -17.74
N VAL A 9 -20.56 7.17 -18.93
CA VAL A 9 -21.23 6.17 -19.75
C VAL A 9 -20.31 4.97 -19.94
N MET A 10 -20.73 3.81 -19.47
CA MET A 10 -20.06 2.54 -19.70
C MET A 10 -20.85 1.72 -20.72
N VAL A 11 -20.16 1.08 -21.65
CA VAL A 11 -20.78 0.14 -22.60
C VAL A 11 -20.19 -1.23 -22.32
N THR A 12 -21.05 -2.19 -22.05
CA THR A 12 -20.71 -3.61 -21.92
C THR A 12 -21.24 -4.39 -23.12
N ASN A 13 -20.97 -5.69 -23.19
CA ASN A 13 -21.55 -6.56 -24.22
C ASN A 13 -23.07 -6.75 -24.12
N ARG A 14 -23.73 -6.21 -23.08
CA ARG A 14 -25.18 -6.39 -22.86
C ARG A 14 -25.94 -5.09 -22.69
N GLU A 15 -25.29 -4.03 -22.22
CA GLU A 15 -25.95 -2.82 -21.79
C GLU A 15 -25.07 -1.57 -21.86
N VAL A 16 -25.72 -0.42 -21.89
CA VAL A 16 -25.13 0.89 -21.66
C VAL A 16 -25.54 1.35 -20.26
N VAL A 17 -24.57 1.61 -19.39
CA VAL A 17 -24.79 2.10 -18.03
C VAL A 17 -24.43 3.59 -17.98
N VAL A 18 -25.37 4.42 -17.55
CA VAL A 18 -25.18 5.86 -17.40
C VAL A 18 -25.22 6.22 -15.92
N SER A 19 -24.06 6.50 -15.35
CA SER A 19 -23.88 6.81 -13.94
C SER A 19 -23.79 8.31 -13.73
N PRO A 20 -24.67 8.96 -12.94
CA PRO A 20 -24.60 10.40 -12.71
C PRO A 20 -23.30 10.79 -11.98
N THR A 21 -22.80 11.99 -12.25
CA THR A 21 -21.73 12.55 -11.39
C THR A 21 -22.29 12.90 -10.01
N LEU A 22 -21.44 12.97 -8.98
CA LEU A 22 -21.87 13.35 -7.63
C LEU A 22 -22.66 14.67 -7.61
N LEU A 23 -22.22 15.66 -8.39
CA LEU A 23 -22.93 16.94 -8.53
C LEU A 23 -24.31 16.75 -9.19
N ALA A 24 -24.40 15.99 -10.28
CA ALA A 24 -25.67 15.76 -10.97
C ALA A 24 -26.65 14.96 -10.09
N ALA A 25 -26.14 13.96 -9.36
CA ALA A 25 -26.92 13.18 -8.41
C ALA A 25 -27.46 14.07 -7.28
N SER A 26 -26.61 14.92 -6.71
CA SER A 26 -27.00 15.86 -5.64
C SER A 26 -28.06 16.86 -6.10
N LEU A 27 -27.95 17.37 -7.32
CA LEU A 27 -28.92 18.33 -7.89
C LEU A 27 -30.27 17.69 -8.20
N ARG A 28 -30.28 16.40 -8.58
CA ARG A 28 -31.50 15.66 -8.95
C ARG A 28 -32.13 14.93 -7.76
N GLY A 29 -31.38 14.72 -6.68
CA GLY A 29 -31.79 13.89 -5.55
C GLY A 29 -31.84 12.40 -5.88
N ASP A 30 -31.10 11.97 -6.91
CA ASP A 30 -31.08 10.58 -7.39
C ASP A 30 -29.68 10.23 -7.89
N SER A 31 -29.08 9.22 -7.26
CA SER A 31 -27.75 8.71 -7.59
C SER A 31 -27.79 7.39 -8.36
N ALA A 32 -28.97 6.89 -8.74
CA ALA A 32 -29.10 5.60 -9.38
C ALA A 32 -28.53 5.62 -10.81
N ASP A 33 -27.85 4.52 -11.15
CA ASP A 33 -27.42 4.26 -12.51
C ASP A 33 -28.63 4.01 -13.42
N ARG A 34 -28.60 4.59 -14.62
CA ARG A 34 -29.55 4.22 -15.67
C ARG A 34 -28.93 3.15 -16.54
N VAL A 35 -29.42 1.92 -16.39
CA VAL A 35 -28.99 0.75 -17.16
C VAL A 35 -29.91 0.58 -18.38
N ILE A 36 -29.33 0.50 -19.58
CA ILE A 36 -30.04 0.42 -20.85
C ILE A 36 -29.55 -0.82 -21.60
N PRO A 37 -30.32 -1.91 -21.65
CA PRO A 37 -29.98 -3.08 -22.45
C PRO A 37 -29.75 -2.70 -23.92
N LEU A 38 -28.70 -3.25 -24.55
CA LEU A 38 -28.37 -2.96 -25.96
C LEU A 38 -29.52 -3.31 -26.93
N ALA A 39 -30.33 -4.30 -26.56
CA ALA A 39 -31.52 -4.73 -27.29
C ALA A 39 -32.65 -3.69 -27.27
N GLU A 40 -32.68 -2.79 -26.28
CA GLU A 40 -33.68 -1.73 -26.17
C GLU A 40 -33.32 -0.48 -26.98
N ILE A 41 -32.04 -0.32 -27.33
CA ILE A 41 -31.60 0.75 -28.22
C ILE A 41 -32.09 0.39 -29.64
N THR A 42 -33.04 1.14 -30.19
CA THR A 42 -33.60 0.89 -31.52
C THR A 42 -32.94 1.74 -32.61
N GLY A 43 -32.22 2.79 -32.21
CA GLY A 43 -31.47 3.64 -33.12
C GLY A 43 -30.54 4.59 -32.37
N MET A 44 -29.59 5.16 -33.10
CA MET A 44 -28.65 6.16 -32.59
C MET A 44 -28.57 7.32 -33.57
N THR A 45 -28.53 8.55 -33.08
CA THR A 45 -28.43 9.75 -33.93
C THR A 45 -27.41 10.71 -33.32
N GLU A 46 -26.36 11.00 -34.08
CA GLU A 46 -25.31 11.94 -33.70
C GLU A 46 -25.70 13.36 -34.11
N PHE A 47 -25.44 14.32 -33.23
CA PHE A 47 -25.60 15.74 -33.50
C PHE A 47 -24.25 16.43 -33.29
N ALA A 48 -23.75 17.04 -34.35
CA ALA A 48 -22.55 17.87 -34.27
C ALA A 48 -22.83 19.09 -33.37
N GLY A 49 -21.86 19.41 -32.51
CA GLY A 49 -21.91 20.63 -31.72
C GLY A 49 -21.54 21.86 -32.55
N ASP A 50 -21.81 23.04 -31.99
CA ASP A 50 -21.36 24.33 -32.52
C ASP A 50 -20.81 25.22 -31.38
N SER A 51 -20.62 26.51 -31.64
CA SER A 51 -20.10 27.44 -30.63
C SER A 51 -21.00 27.64 -29.41
N TRP A 52 -22.26 27.19 -29.46
CA TRP A 52 -23.28 27.41 -28.44
C TRP A 52 -23.90 26.12 -27.90
N SER A 53 -23.79 25.03 -28.66
CA SER A 53 -24.40 23.74 -28.36
C SER A 53 -23.32 22.65 -28.33
N PRO A 54 -23.23 21.86 -27.24
CA PRO A 54 -22.32 20.72 -27.20
C PRO A 54 -22.74 19.66 -28.24
N SER A 55 -21.77 18.88 -28.71
CA SER A 55 -22.09 17.68 -29.49
C SER A 55 -22.90 16.72 -28.63
N SER A 56 -23.76 15.92 -29.26
CA SER A 56 -24.61 14.98 -28.53
C SER A 56 -24.90 13.71 -29.31
N LEU A 57 -25.24 12.66 -28.55
CA LEU A 57 -25.73 11.40 -29.06
C LEU A 57 -27.12 11.15 -28.50
N GLU A 58 -28.12 10.98 -29.37
CA GLU A 58 -29.44 10.49 -29.00
C GLU A 58 -29.50 8.98 -29.19
N LEU A 59 -29.79 8.26 -28.10
CA LEU A 59 -30.15 6.84 -28.10
C LEU A 59 -31.67 6.74 -28.15
N LYS A 60 -32.21 6.20 -29.25
CA LYS A 60 -33.65 5.90 -29.34
C LYS A 60 -33.92 4.59 -28.62
N LEU A 61 -34.84 4.61 -27.68
CA LEU A 61 -35.25 3.48 -26.85
C LEU A 61 -36.65 3.03 -27.22
N ALA A 62 -37.07 1.84 -26.78
CA ALA A 62 -38.42 1.34 -27.02
C ALA A 62 -39.51 2.26 -26.44
N ASP A 63 -39.21 2.98 -25.36
CA ASP A 63 -40.13 3.82 -24.58
C ASP A 63 -39.77 5.32 -24.59
N GLY A 64 -38.88 5.76 -25.49
CA GLY A 64 -38.50 7.17 -25.60
C GLY A 64 -37.13 7.38 -26.22
N ALA A 65 -36.43 8.41 -25.77
CA ALA A 65 -35.05 8.67 -26.17
C ALA A 65 -34.24 9.18 -24.98
N LEU A 66 -32.94 8.90 -25.00
CA LEU A 66 -31.96 9.47 -24.08
C LEU A 66 -30.92 10.25 -24.89
N THR A 67 -30.79 11.53 -24.60
CA THR A 67 -29.75 12.38 -25.19
C THR A 67 -28.57 12.52 -24.23
N LEU A 68 -27.38 12.18 -24.71
CA LEU A 68 -26.10 12.31 -24.02
C LEU A 68 -25.35 13.49 -24.62
N HIS A 69 -25.06 14.53 -23.83
CA HIS A 69 -24.31 15.70 -24.27
C HIS A 69 -22.83 15.55 -23.90
N PHE A 70 -21.92 15.77 -24.83
CA PHE A 70 -20.48 15.63 -24.62
C PHE A 70 -19.84 16.98 -24.29
N TYR A 71 -18.68 16.93 -23.62
CA TYR A 71 -17.95 18.15 -23.31
C TYR A 71 -17.48 18.84 -24.59
N PRO A 72 -17.41 20.18 -24.65
CA PRO A 72 -16.94 20.90 -25.84
C PRO A 72 -15.54 20.50 -26.31
N THR A 73 -14.72 19.96 -25.41
CA THR A 73 -13.37 19.45 -25.68
C THR A 73 -13.36 18.06 -26.32
N ASP A 74 -14.51 17.39 -26.43
CA ASP A 74 -14.65 16.04 -26.99
C ASP A 74 -15.69 16.00 -28.14
N PRO A 75 -15.39 16.63 -29.29
CA PRO A 75 -16.32 16.70 -30.42
C PRO A 75 -16.52 15.34 -31.11
N GLU A 76 -15.58 14.41 -31.01
CA GLU A 76 -15.65 13.07 -31.62
C GLU A 76 -16.31 12.03 -30.69
N GLY A 77 -16.57 12.39 -29.42
CA GLY A 77 -17.20 11.53 -28.41
C GLY A 77 -18.48 10.81 -28.86
N PRO A 78 -19.46 11.49 -29.50
CA PRO A 78 -20.67 10.84 -30.01
C PRO A 78 -20.35 9.68 -30.98
N LYS A 79 -19.47 9.94 -31.94
CA LYS A 79 -19.07 8.97 -32.97
C LYS A 79 -18.33 7.79 -32.38
N ALA A 80 -17.44 8.04 -31.43
CA ALA A 80 -16.70 7.01 -30.71
C ALA A 80 -17.64 6.13 -29.86
N LEU A 81 -18.64 6.72 -29.19
CA LEU A 81 -19.62 5.98 -28.42
C LEU A 81 -20.55 5.14 -29.32
N VAL A 82 -20.96 5.66 -30.47
CA VAL A 82 -21.72 4.89 -31.48
C VAL A 82 -20.93 3.68 -31.95
N ALA A 83 -19.65 3.88 -32.32
CA ALA A 83 -18.79 2.79 -32.76
C ALA A 83 -18.64 1.71 -31.67
N LEU A 84 -18.55 2.12 -30.41
CA LEU A 84 -18.45 1.20 -29.27
C LEU A 84 -19.74 0.40 -29.05
N ILE A 85 -20.90 1.06 -29.10
CA ILE A 85 -22.21 0.39 -28.96
C ILE A 85 -22.44 -0.61 -30.10
N GLU A 86 -22.09 -0.24 -31.34
CA GLU A 86 -22.19 -1.14 -32.49
C GLU A 86 -21.22 -2.32 -32.39
N ALA A 87 -20.00 -2.10 -31.89
CA ALA A 87 -19.07 -3.20 -31.58
C ALA A 87 -19.66 -4.14 -30.52
N ALA A 88 -20.24 -3.60 -29.45
CA ALA A 88 -20.87 -4.38 -28.38
C ALA A 88 -21.99 -5.28 -28.90
N ARG A 89 -22.82 -4.77 -29.83
CA ARG A 89 -23.89 -5.53 -30.49
C ARG A 89 -23.38 -6.71 -31.31
N ARG A 90 -22.18 -6.60 -31.87
CA ARG A 90 -21.51 -7.69 -32.60
C ARG A 90 -20.76 -8.65 -31.66
N GLY A 91 -20.78 -8.40 -30.35
CA GLY A 91 -19.98 -9.14 -29.37
C GLY A 91 -18.49 -8.79 -29.44
N GLU A 92 -18.15 -7.66 -30.06
CA GLU A 92 -16.78 -7.19 -30.34
C GLU A 92 -16.41 -5.95 -29.51
N ALA A 93 -17.25 -5.54 -28.54
CA ALA A 93 -16.87 -4.37 -27.74
C ALA A 93 -15.56 -4.67 -27.01
N PRO A 94 -14.56 -3.78 -27.08
CA PRO A 94 -13.44 -3.85 -26.17
C PRO A 94 -13.97 -3.87 -24.75
N GLU A 95 -13.43 -4.75 -23.91
CA GLU A 95 -13.54 -4.59 -22.46
C GLU A 95 -13.02 -3.18 -22.12
N ALA A 96 -13.96 -2.28 -21.81
CA ALA A 96 -13.78 -0.91 -21.35
C ALA A 96 -12.65 -0.08 -22.02
N ALA A 97 -12.87 0.43 -23.24
CA ALA A 97 -12.10 1.58 -23.71
C ALA A 97 -12.48 2.83 -22.87
N ALA A 98 -11.60 3.26 -21.97
CA ALA A 98 -11.77 4.46 -21.15
C ALA A 98 -11.04 5.66 -21.77
N VAL A 99 -11.65 6.83 -21.59
CA VAL A 99 -11.05 8.15 -21.82
C VAL A 99 -9.69 8.25 -21.11
N ASP A 100 -8.75 8.97 -21.72
CA ASP A 100 -7.42 9.22 -21.14
C ASP A 100 -7.51 9.64 -19.66
N GLY A 101 -6.86 8.85 -18.80
CA GLY A 101 -6.73 9.08 -17.36
C GLY A 101 -7.38 8.05 -16.43
N ALA A 102 -8.23 7.14 -16.94
CA ALA A 102 -8.88 6.11 -16.11
C ALA A 102 -9.16 4.81 -16.88
N ALA A 103 -8.13 4.27 -17.55
CA ALA A 103 -8.18 2.88 -17.98
C ALA A 103 -7.94 2.00 -16.75
N GLY A 104 -8.93 1.16 -16.44
CA GLY A 104 -8.74 0.02 -15.55
C GLY A 104 -7.59 -0.86 -16.05
N ILE A 105 -7.09 -1.73 -15.18
CA ILE A 105 -6.04 -2.68 -15.48
C ILE A 105 -6.67 -4.08 -15.41
N PRO A 106 -7.10 -4.67 -16.55
CA PRO A 106 -7.80 -5.95 -16.54
C PRO A 106 -7.06 -7.03 -15.75
N GLY A 107 -7.79 -7.73 -14.88
CA GLY A 107 -7.28 -8.74 -13.97
C GLY A 107 -6.63 -8.21 -12.68
N LEU A 108 -6.37 -6.92 -12.56
CA LEU A 108 -5.73 -6.34 -11.37
C LEU A 108 -6.78 -6.05 -10.30
N SER A 109 -7.14 -7.10 -9.55
CA SER A 109 -8.14 -7.03 -8.49
C SER A 109 -7.53 -7.33 -7.12
N PHE A 110 -7.85 -6.51 -6.12
CA PHE A 110 -7.31 -6.59 -4.76
C PHE A 110 -8.15 -5.77 -3.78
N VAL A 111 -7.85 -5.90 -2.48
CA VAL A 111 -8.40 -5.02 -1.44
C VAL A 111 -7.25 -4.25 -0.79
N ALA A 112 -7.25 -2.93 -0.90
CA ALA A 112 -6.35 -2.12 -0.11
C ALA A 112 -6.84 -2.05 1.34
N LEU A 113 -5.92 -2.13 2.29
CA LEU A 113 -6.16 -2.08 3.73
C LEU A 113 -5.21 -1.07 4.35
N ASP A 114 -5.73 -0.34 5.32
CA ASP A 114 -4.95 0.46 6.25
C ASP A 114 -5.65 0.42 7.63
N VAL A 115 -4.88 0.54 8.71
CA VAL A 115 -5.41 0.50 10.08
C VAL A 115 -4.77 1.58 10.96
N GLU A 116 -5.58 2.17 11.83
CA GLU A 116 -5.09 3.01 12.93
C GLU A 116 -5.06 2.22 14.23
N THR A 117 -4.04 2.44 15.05
CA THR A 117 -3.86 1.75 16.35
C THR A 117 -3.87 2.75 17.49
N ALA A 118 -4.57 2.41 18.58
CA ALA A 118 -4.74 3.27 19.74
C ALA A 118 -3.45 3.49 20.55
N ASN A 119 -2.50 2.55 20.51
CA ASN A 119 -1.25 2.60 21.27
C ASN A 119 -0.12 1.84 20.56
N GLN A 120 1.06 1.78 21.18
CA GLN A 120 2.24 1.11 20.63
C GLN A 120 2.08 -0.40 20.38
N GLN A 121 1.06 -1.04 20.95
CA GLN A 121 0.77 -2.45 20.72
C GLN A 121 -0.06 -2.58 19.45
N TRP A 122 0.51 -3.17 18.40
CA TRP A 122 -0.12 -3.23 17.07
C TRP A 122 -1.51 -3.89 17.03
N GLY A 123 -1.85 -4.74 18.00
CA GLY A 123 -3.20 -5.32 18.10
C GLY A 123 -4.28 -4.33 18.57
N SER A 124 -3.92 -3.09 18.94
CA SER A 124 -4.82 -2.07 19.48
C SER A 124 -5.61 -1.31 18.40
N ILE A 125 -6.02 -1.98 17.32
CA ILE A 125 -6.72 -1.35 16.20
C ILE A 125 -7.96 -0.57 16.69
N CYS A 126 -8.06 0.69 16.27
CA CYS A 126 -9.19 1.59 16.57
C CYS A 126 -9.91 2.11 15.31
N GLN A 127 -9.30 1.95 14.12
CA GLN A 127 -9.97 2.16 12.83
C GLN A 127 -9.45 1.17 11.79
N ILE A 128 -10.34 0.71 10.89
CA ILE A 128 -10.03 -0.12 9.73
C ILE A 128 -10.58 0.58 8.49
N GLY A 129 -9.72 0.82 7.51
CA GLY A 129 -10.08 1.36 6.21
C GLY A 129 -9.81 0.36 5.10
N MET A 130 -10.78 0.15 4.21
CA MET A 130 -10.64 -0.82 3.13
C MET A 130 -11.21 -0.30 1.82
N VAL A 131 -10.49 -0.56 0.73
CA VAL A 131 -10.89 -0.20 -0.64
C VAL A 131 -10.80 -1.42 -1.53
N LYS A 132 -11.92 -1.84 -2.11
CA LYS A 132 -11.97 -2.93 -3.08
C LYS A 132 -11.71 -2.39 -4.48
N VAL A 133 -10.73 -2.97 -5.14
CA VAL A 133 -10.35 -2.65 -6.51
C VAL A 133 -10.61 -3.87 -7.39
N ILE A 134 -11.34 -3.68 -8.48
CA ILE A 134 -11.59 -4.69 -9.50
C ILE A 134 -11.12 -4.13 -10.84
N ASP A 135 -10.26 -4.90 -11.52
CA ASP A 135 -9.68 -4.50 -12.81
C ASP A 135 -9.06 -3.10 -12.76
N GLY A 136 -8.30 -2.80 -11.70
CA GLY A 136 -7.63 -1.52 -11.49
C GLY A 136 -8.55 -0.33 -11.17
N GLU A 137 -9.85 -0.55 -10.97
CA GLU A 137 -10.81 0.49 -10.59
C GLU A 137 -11.37 0.25 -9.19
N GLU A 138 -11.48 1.31 -8.39
CA GLU A 138 -12.15 1.25 -7.10
C GLU A 138 -13.66 1.02 -7.29
N VAL A 139 -14.18 -0.03 -6.65
CA VAL A 139 -15.61 -0.40 -6.74
C VAL A 139 -16.35 -0.29 -5.42
N GLU A 140 -15.64 -0.31 -4.29
CA GLU A 140 -16.23 -0.29 -2.95
C GLU A 140 -15.23 0.26 -1.95
N ARG A 141 -15.71 1.04 -0.96
CA ARG A 141 -14.90 1.61 0.12
C ARG A 141 -15.67 1.56 1.44
N VAL A 142 -14.99 1.17 2.51
CA VAL A 142 -15.53 1.16 3.88
C VAL A 142 -14.55 1.76 4.87
N SER A 143 -15.08 2.34 5.94
CA SER A 143 -14.34 2.87 7.08
C SER A 143 -15.07 2.46 8.36
N TRP A 144 -14.40 1.67 9.21
CA TRP A 144 -14.96 1.22 10.48
C TRP A 144 -14.12 1.73 11.63
N LYS A 145 -14.72 2.56 12.49
CA LYS A 145 -14.18 2.82 13.83
C LYS A 145 -14.57 1.68 14.76
N CYS A 146 -13.66 1.30 15.65
CA CYS A 146 -13.86 0.19 16.56
C CYS A 146 -13.16 0.37 17.90
N ARG A 147 -13.62 -0.37 18.89
CA ARG A 147 -12.94 -0.49 20.17
C ARG A 147 -11.82 -1.53 20.08
N PRO A 148 -10.59 -1.20 20.50
CA PRO A 148 -9.50 -2.18 20.58
C PRO A 148 -9.86 -3.39 21.48
N PRO A 149 -9.14 -4.52 21.36
CA PRO A 149 -9.36 -5.67 22.23
C PRO A 149 -9.13 -5.32 23.69
N THR A 150 -9.88 -5.94 24.61
CA THR A 150 -9.69 -5.74 26.04
C THR A 150 -8.24 -6.02 26.46
N GLY A 151 -7.62 -5.09 27.18
CA GLY A 151 -6.22 -5.17 27.59
C GLY A 151 -5.25 -4.52 26.60
N LEU A 152 -5.72 -4.12 25.41
CA LEU A 152 -5.02 -3.29 24.43
C LEU A 152 -5.75 -1.95 24.19
N ASP A 153 -6.72 -1.60 25.04
CA ASP A 153 -7.70 -0.51 24.87
C ASP A 153 -7.28 0.82 25.51
N SER A 154 -6.01 0.95 25.91
CA SER A 154 -5.42 2.25 26.26
C SER A 154 -5.14 3.10 25.02
N PHE A 155 -5.31 4.41 25.13
CA PHE A 155 -4.98 5.35 24.06
C PHE A 155 -3.72 6.15 24.43
N ASP A 156 -2.67 5.98 23.64
CA ASP A 156 -1.42 6.72 23.83
C ASP A 156 -1.54 8.10 23.17
N PRO A 157 -1.13 9.20 23.84
CA PRO A 157 -1.25 10.55 23.28
C PRO A 157 -0.56 10.73 21.93
N PHE A 158 0.53 10.00 21.68
CA PHE A 158 1.26 10.04 20.40
C PHE A 158 0.40 9.49 19.26
N ASN A 159 -0.16 8.29 19.40
CA ASN A 159 -1.07 7.70 18.43
C ASN A 159 -2.28 8.62 18.16
N VAL A 160 -2.92 9.10 19.22
CA VAL A 160 -4.04 10.05 19.11
C VAL A 160 -3.62 11.31 18.35
N SER A 161 -2.40 11.82 18.53
CA SER A 161 -1.93 13.02 17.82
C SER A 161 -1.74 12.82 16.31
N ILE A 162 -1.61 11.57 15.85
CA ILE A 162 -1.45 11.22 14.44
C ILE A 162 -2.81 11.22 13.73
N HIS A 163 -3.75 10.40 14.22
CA HIS A 163 -5.04 10.15 13.54
C HIS A 163 -6.24 10.87 14.18
N GLY A 164 -6.06 11.47 15.36
CA GLY A 164 -7.10 12.26 16.04
C GLY A 164 -8.25 11.45 16.66
N ILE A 165 -8.13 10.13 16.79
CA ILE A 165 -9.18 9.25 17.35
C ILE A 165 -8.93 9.09 18.84
N THR A 166 -9.90 9.47 19.64
CA THR A 166 -9.89 9.36 21.10
C THR A 166 -10.70 8.16 21.59
N ALA A 167 -10.53 7.78 22.86
CA ALA A 167 -11.35 6.73 23.47
C ALA A 167 -12.83 7.10 23.51
N GLU A 168 -13.15 8.39 23.61
CA GLU A 168 -14.50 8.92 23.58
C GLU A 168 -15.16 8.77 22.20
N ASP A 169 -14.41 8.89 21.10
CA ASP A 169 -14.93 8.79 19.74
C ASP A 169 -15.43 7.38 19.38
N ILE A 170 -14.96 6.36 20.10
CA ILE A 170 -15.20 4.95 19.80
C ILE A 170 -16.00 4.22 20.88
N VAL A 171 -16.45 4.91 21.93
CA VAL A 171 -17.10 4.27 23.09
C VAL A 171 -18.34 3.45 22.70
N ASP A 172 -19.09 3.94 21.71
CA ASP A 172 -20.30 3.30 21.18
C ASP A 172 -20.04 2.44 19.93
N CYS A 173 -18.78 2.32 19.49
CA CYS A 173 -18.40 1.50 18.34
C CYS A 173 -18.34 0.01 18.70
N PRO A 174 -18.50 -0.90 17.72
CA PRO A 174 -18.29 -2.33 17.92
C PRO A 174 -16.85 -2.62 18.38
N ALA A 175 -16.64 -3.75 19.06
CA ALA A 175 -15.27 -4.19 19.31
C ALA A 175 -14.63 -4.65 18.00
N VAL A 176 -13.31 -4.51 17.87
CA VAL A 176 -12.60 -4.92 16.65
C VAL A 176 -12.84 -6.39 16.32
N GLY A 177 -12.97 -7.26 17.34
CA GLY A 177 -13.32 -8.67 17.16
C GLY A 177 -14.66 -8.88 16.45
N ASP A 178 -15.66 -8.04 16.75
CA ASP A 178 -17.00 -8.12 16.15
C ASP A 178 -16.99 -7.79 14.65
N LEU A 179 -16.01 -6.99 14.21
CA LEU A 179 -15.85 -6.59 12.81
C LEU A 179 -15.12 -7.62 11.94
N MET A 180 -14.51 -8.65 12.54
CA MET A 180 -13.63 -9.56 11.78
C MET A 180 -14.38 -10.38 10.73
N GLU A 181 -15.67 -10.67 10.95
CA GLU A 181 -16.53 -11.31 9.95
C GLU A 181 -16.81 -10.38 8.76
N ASP A 182 -17.11 -9.10 9.03
CA ASP A 182 -17.32 -8.07 8.00
C ASP A 182 -16.05 -7.80 7.20
N VAL A 183 -14.90 -7.73 7.87
CA VAL A 183 -13.57 -7.60 7.23
C VAL A 183 -13.31 -8.79 6.30
N ALA A 184 -13.53 -10.01 6.78
CA ALA A 184 -13.34 -11.22 5.97
C ALA A 184 -14.29 -11.27 4.77
N ALA A 185 -15.56 -10.87 4.96
CA ALA A 185 -16.55 -10.79 3.88
C ALA A 185 -16.17 -9.73 2.84
N PHE A 186 -15.65 -8.58 3.26
CA PHE A 186 -15.19 -7.53 2.37
C PHE A 186 -13.98 -7.97 1.54
N ILE A 187 -13.03 -8.69 2.14
CA ILE A 187 -11.85 -9.24 1.44
C ILE A 187 -12.26 -10.32 0.43
N GLY A 188 -13.13 -11.25 0.84
CA GLY A 188 -13.50 -12.41 0.03
C GLY A 188 -12.29 -13.26 -0.36
N GLU A 189 -12.14 -13.53 -1.66
CA GLU A 189 -11.01 -14.30 -2.21
C GLU A 189 -9.86 -13.42 -2.75
N LEU A 190 -9.94 -12.10 -2.56
CA LEU A 190 -8.94 -11.17 -3.10
C LEU A 190 -7.70 -11.08 -2.19
N PRO A 191 -6.51 -10.84 -2.77
CA PRO A 191 -5.34 -10.49 -1.99
C PRO A 191 -5.44 -9.06 -1.44
N ILE A 192 -4.75 -8.80 -0.33
CA ILE A 192 -4.68 -7.49 0.31
C ILE A 192 -3.49 -6.68 -0.20
N VAL A 193 -3.60 -5.37 -0.17
CA VAL A 193 -2.51 -4.43 -0.47
C VAL A 193 -2.44 -3.38 0.64
N ALA A 194 -1.26 -3.08 1.14
CA ALA A 194 -1.09 -2.03 2.14
C ALA A 194 0.25 -1.29 1.97
N HIS A 195 0.33 -0.06 2.48
CA HIS A 195 1.52 0.76 2.39
C HIS A 195 2.36 0.56 3.65
N ASN A 196 3.40 -0.29 3.55
CA ASN A 196 4.09 -0.91 4.69
C ASN A 196 3.32 -2.11 5.29
N ALA A 197 2.80 -2.96 4.41
CA ALA A 197 1.91 -4.08 4.73
C ALA A 197 2.32 -5.04 5.86
N GLN A 198 3.60 -5.07 6.29
CA GLN A 198 3.99 -5.86 7.46
C GLN A 198 3.30 -5.36 8.74
N PHE A 199 3.14 -4.04 8.87
CA PHE A 199 2.46 -3.41 10.00
C PHE A 199 1.00 -3.82 10.02
N ASP A 200 0.24 -3.51 8.96
CA ASP A 200 -1.20 -3.77 8.86
C ASP A 200 -1.52 -5.25 9.02
N ALA A 201 -0.74 -6.11 8.37
CA ALA A 201 -0.88 -7.56 8.48
C ALA A 201 -0.69 -8.07 9.92
N SER A 202 0.30 -7.51 10.62
CA SER A 202 0.59 -7.90 12.01
C SER A 202 -0.45 -7.34 12.96
N ALA A 203 -0.88 -6.09 12.76
CA ALA A 203 -1.95 -5.45 13.52
C ALA A 203 -3.24 -6.27 13.43
N LEU A 204 -3.67 -6.61 12.20
CA LEU A 204 -4.87 -7.42 11.96
C LEU A 204 -4.78 -8.77 12.65
N ARG A 205 -3.64 -9.47 12.53
CA ARG A 205 -3.42 -10.76 13.20
C ARG A 205 -3.47 -10.63 14.72
N TYR A 206 -2.78 -9.65 15.29
CA TYR A 206 -2.75 -9.48 16.75
C TYR A 206 -4.11 -9.07 17.32
N ALA A 207 -4.87 -8.23 16.61
CA ALA A 207 -6.24 -7.89 16.98
C ALA A 207 -7.15 -9.14 17.00
N CYS A 208 -7.03 -10.02 15.99
CA CYS A 208 -7.75 -11.30 15.96
C CYS A 208 -7.39 -12.20 17.15
N LEU A 209 -6.08 -12.38 17.41
CA LEU A 209 -5.61 -13.23 18.51
C LEU A 209 -6.06 -12.72 19.88
N ALA A 210 -5.97 -11.40 20.11
CA ALA A 210 -6.39 -10.76 21.34
C ALA A 210 -7.93 -10.77 21.51
N SER A 211 -8.67 -10.77 20.40
CA SER A 211 -10.14 -10.86 20.41
C SER A 211 -10.67 -12.30 20.38
N HIS A 212 -9.78 -13.30 20.33
CA HIS A 212 -10.12 -14.72 20.18
C HIS A 212 -10.98 -15.02 18.94
N THR A 213 -10.75 -14.30 17.84
CA THR A 213 -11.42 -14.50 16.56
C THR A 213 -10.50 -15.18 15.54
N PRO A 214 -11.05 -15.88 14.52
CA PRO A 214 -10.24 -16.51 13.49
C PRO A 214 -9.40 -15.49 12.72
N VAL A 215 -8.09 -15.75 12.61
CA VAL A 215 -7.19 -14.95 11.76
C VAL A 215 -7.49 -15.27 10.28
N PRO A 216 -7.71 -14.26 9.42
CA PRO A 216 -7.97 -14.49 8.01
C PRO A 216 -6.72 -15.06 7.30
N ARG A 217 -6.93 -16.09 6.47
CA ARG A 217 -5.87 -16.67 5.62
C ARG A 217 -5.79 -15.92 4.30
N VAL A 218 -4.96 -14.88 4.26
CA VAL A 218 -4.87 -13.95 3.13
C VAL A 218 -3.43 -13.73 2.69
N MET A 219 -3.25 -13.43 1.41
CA MET A 219 -1.98 -12.98 0.86
C MET A 219 -1.97 -11.45 0.80
N PHE A 220 -0.79 -10.84 0.93
CA PHE A 220 -0.66 -9.38 0.85
C PHE A 220 0.50 -8.92 -0.03
N ALA A 221 0.33 -7.74 -0.63
CA ALA A 221 1.36 -6.99 -1.33
C ALA A 221 1.68 -5.68 -0.59
N CYS A 222 2.87 -5.14 -0.81
CA CYS A 222 3.35 -3.93 -0.13
C CYS A 222 3.73 -2.87 -1.15
N THR A 223 2.95 -1.78 -1.23
CA THR A 223 3.22 -0.69 -2.18
C THR A 223 4.55 -0.01 -1.91
N LEU A 224 4.99 0.08 -0.65
CA LEU A 224 6.30 0.62 -0.28
C LEU A 224 7.46 -0.23 -0.82
N ALA A 225 7.34 -1.56 -0.78
CA ALA A 225 8.35 -2.46 -1.34
C ALA A 225 8.39 -2.35 -2.88
N LEU A 226 7.22 -2.32 -3.52
CA LEU A 226 7.08 -2.20 -4.96
C LEU A 226 7.57 -0.84 -5.48
N SER A 227 7.24 0.25 -4.80
CA SER A 227 7.68 1.60 -5.16
C SER A 227 9.19 1.75 -5.04
N ARG A 228 9.81 1.22 -3.97
CA ARG A 228 11.28 1.23 -3.79
C ARG A 228 12.02 0.38 -4.83
N ALA A 229 11.38 -0.67 -5.34
CA ALA A 229 11.93 -1.47 -6.42
C ALA A 229 11.76 -0.82 -7.80
N THR A 230 10.91 0.21 -7.88
CA THR A 230 10.64 0.99 -9.08
C THR A 230 11.55 2.22 -9.10
N LYS A 231 12.04 2.62 -10.28
CA LYS A 231 12.89 3.80 -10.44
C LYS A 231 12.06 5.09 -10.53
N LEU A 232 11.29 5.37 -9.48
CA LEU A 232 10.50 6.60 -9.41
C LEU A 232 11.39 7.80 -9.07
N ASP A 233 11.11 8.94 -9.69
CA ASP A 233 11.75 10.21 -9.36
C ASP A 233 10.97 10.90 -8.22
N VAL A 234 11.27 10.49 -6.99
CA VAL A 234 10.62 10.98 -5.76
C VAL A 234 11.65 11.14 -4.65
N GLN A 235 11.44 12.14 -3.79
CA GLN A 235 12.31 12.41 -2.63
C GLN A 235 12.33 11.26 -1.60
N ASN A 236 11.20 10.57 -1.44
CA ASN A 236 11.03 9.42 -0.58
C ASN A 236 9.81 8.61 -1.04
N HIS A 237 9.61 7.44 -0.44
CA HIS A 237 8.51 6.55 -0.78
C HIS A 237 7.38 6.54 0.26
N ARG A 238 7.25 7.59 1.09
CA ARG A 238 6.12 7.71 2.02
C ARG A 238 4.80 7.85 1.25
N LEU A 239 3.70 7.44 1.89
CA LEU A 239 2.37 7.47 1.30
C LEU A 239 2.01 8.85 0.70
N PRO A 240 2.18 10.00 1.39
CA PRO A 240 1.84 11.31 0.80
C PRO A 240 2.69 11.68 -0.42
N THR A 241 3.98 11.33 -0.40
CA THR A 241 4.88 11.60 -1.52
C THR A 241 4.48 10.80 -2.75
N LEU A 242 4.15 9.52 -2.57
CA LEU A 242 3.70 8.66 -3.67
C LEU A 242 2.29 9.04 -4.15
N ALA A 243 1.37 9.37 -3.24
CA ALA A 243 0.04 9.84 -3.59
C ALA A 243 0.13 11.08 -4.49
N LYS A 244 0.95 12.06 -4.12
CA LYS A 244 1.23 13.24 -4.96
C LYS A 244 1.87 12.85 -6.30
N HIS A 245 2.85 11.96 -6.31
CA HIS A 245 3.52 11.52 -7.55
C HIS A 245 2.54 10.88 -8.55
N PHE A 246 1.62 10.05 -8.05
CA PHE A 246 0.61 9.38 -8.88
C PHE A 246 -0.69 10.18 -9.05
N ASN A 247 -0.74 11.43 -8.57
CA ASN A 247 -1.92 12.29 -8.59
C ASN A 247 -3.16 11.64 -7.96
N VAL A 248 -2.95 10.96 -6.83
CA VAL A 248 -3.99 10.34 -6.00
C VAL A 248 -4.36 11.31 -4.88
N ALA A 249 -5.65 11.49 -4.64
CA ALA A 249 -6.14 12.33 -3.56
C ALA A 249 -5.77 11.75 -2.20
N LEU A 250 -5.32 12.61 -1.30
CA LEU A 250 -5.04 12.29 0.10
C LEU A 250 -5.46 13.49 0.95
N ASP A 251 -6.78 13.72 1.00
CA ASP A 251 -7.35 14.92 1.60
C ASP A 251 -7.37 14.86 3.14
N ASN A 252 -7.34 13.65 3.72
CA ASN A 252 -7.35 13.41 5.15
C ASN A 252 -6.33 12.31 5.50
N HIS A 253 -5.04 12.68 5.53
CA HIS A 253 -3.97 11.78 5.93
C HIS A 253 -4.15 11.37 7.41
N HIS A 254 -3.96 10.08 7.74
CA HIS A 254 -4.27 9.47 9.04
C HIS A 254 -5.78 9.24 9.29
N ASP A 255 -6.55 9.10 8.21
CA ASP A 255 -7.80 8.35 8.20
C ASP A 255 -7.59 7.07 7.42
N ALA A 256 -7.88 5.94 8.05
CA ALA A 256 -7.58 4.63 7.48
C ALA A 256 -8.22 4.42 6.09
N ALA A 257 -9.42 4.94 5.84
CA ALA A 257 -10.08 4.74 4.54
C ALA A 257 -9.49 5.65 3.45
N ALA A 258 -9.08 6.87 3.80
CA ALA A 258 -8.34 7.75 2.91
C ALA A 258 -6.95 7.18 2.58
N ASP A 259 -6.23 6.67 3.58
CA ASP A 259 -4.89 6.08 3.39
C ASP A 259 -4.96 4.76 2.60
N ALA A 260 -5.97 3.91 2.84
CA ALA A 260 -6.24 2.72 2.01
C ALA A 260 -6.54 3.10 0.54
N ALA A 261 -7.32 4.16 0.30
CA ALA A 261 -7.59 4.66 -1.05
C ALA A 261 -6.33 5.20 -1.74
N ALA A 262 -5.49 5.92 -0.99
CA ALA A 262 -4.19 6.38 -1.49
C ALA A 262 -3.30 5.18 -1.85
N CYS A 263 -3.25 4.16 -1.01
CA CYS A 263 -2.52 2.91 -1.25
C CYS A 263 -3.01 2.20 -2.54
N ALA A 264 -4.33 2.09 -2.71
CA ALA A 264 -4.95 1.53 -3.92
C ALA A 264 -4.56 2.30 -5.19
N GLY A 265 -4.63 3.63 -5.13
CA GLY A 265 -4.23 4.51 -6.22
C GLY A 265 -2.74 4.38 -6.57
N ILE A 266 -1.87 4.27 -5.57
CA ILE A 266 -0.42 4.07 -5.77
C ILE A 266 -0.14 2.73 -6.46
N LEU A 267 -0.76 1.64 -6.01
CA LEU A 267 -0.55 0.33 -6.65
C LEU A 267 -1.01 0.36 -8.11
N THR A 268 -2.18 0.95 -8.37
CA THR A 268 -2.73 1.11 -9.72
C THR A 268 -1.83 1.99 -10.58
N GLY A 269 -1.30 3.09 -10.02
CA GLY A 269 -0.34 3.97 -10.68
C GLY A 269 0.97 3.26 -11.04
N LEU A 270 1.49 2.43 -10.14
CA LEU A 270 2.67 1.59 -10.40
C LEU A 270 2.42 0.60 -11.54
N ALA A 271 1.28 -0.11 -11.50
CA ALA A 271 0.93 -1.09 -12.54
C ALA A 271 0.68 -0.42 -13.89
N ARG A 272 -0.02 0.73 -13.91
CA ARG A 272 -0.26 1.53 -15.12
C ARG A 272 1.05 2.08 -15.70
N GLY A 273 1.94 2.60 -14.86
CA GLY A 273 3.25 3.08 -15.28
C GLY A 273 4.14 1.97 -15.87
N ALA A 274 3.93 0.72 -15.45
CA ALA A 274 4.59 -0.45 -16.02
C ALA A 274 3.91 -0.99 -17.30
N GLY A 275 2.75 -0.46 -17.70
CA GLY A 275 1.92 -1.02 -18.78
C GLY A 275 1.48 -2.46 -18.48
N TYR A 276 1.27 -2.79 -17.21
CA TYR A 276 0.94 -4.14 -16.77
C TYR A 276 -0.55 -4.44 -16.96
N GLU A 277 -0.86 -5.70 -17.30
CA GLU A 277 -2.20 -6.29 -17.26
C GLU A 277 -2.12 -7.66 -16.57
N GLY A 278 -3.18 -8.05 -15.87
CA GLY A 278 -3.30 -9.33 -15.16
C GLY A 278 -3.39 -9.20 -13.64
N SER A 279 -3.28 -10.34 -12.95
CA SER A 279 -3.47 -10.44 -11.49
C SER A 279 -2.45 -9.63 -10.67
N LEU A 280 -2.84 -9.21 -9.46
CA LEU A 280 -1.89 -8.65 -8.48
C LEU A 280 -0.68 -9.57 -8.24
N MET A 281 -0.91 -10.88 -8.11
CA MET A 281 0.17 -11.85 -7.93
C MET A 281 1.19 -11.78 -9.08
N GLY A 282 0.72 -11.75 -10.32
CA GLY A 282 1.56 -11.60 -11.50
C GLY A 282 2.36 -10.30 -11.49
N PHE A 283 1.74 -9.19 -11.07
CA PHE A 283 2.43 -7.90 -10.95
C PHE A 283 3.58 -7.95 -9.93
N VAL A 284 3.27 -8.41 -8.71
CA VAL A 284 4.25 -8.54 -7.61
C VAL A 284 5.37 -9.51 -7.97
N HIS A 285 5.02 -10.63 -8.62
CA HIS A 285 5.97 -11.63 -9.08
C HIS A 285 6.89 -11.08 -10.17
N GLY A 286 6.33 -10.32 -11.12
CA GLY A 286 7.07 -9.63 -12.17
C GLY A 286 8.05 -8.59 -11.64
N ALA A 287 7.69 -7.90 -10.54
CA ALA A 287 8.59 -7.02 -9.80
C ALA A 287 9.69 -7.75 -9.00
N GLY A 288 9.69 -9.08 -8.99
CA GLY A 288 10.70 -9.91 -8.33
C GLY A 288 10.41 -10.20 -6.85
N PHE A 289 9.17 -9.99 -6.40
CA PHE A 289 8.74 -10.27 -5.02
C PHE A 289 7.84 -11.49 -4.97
N ALA A 290 7.85 -12.19 -3.83
CA ALA A 290 6.76 -13.07 -3.46
C ALA A 290 5.75 -12.28 -2.63
N LEU A 291 4.47 -12.58 -2.78
CA LEU A 291 3.44 -12.03 -1.89
C LEU A 291 3.71 -12.49 -0.45
N GLY A 292 3.41 -11.63 0.52
CA GLY A 292 3.39 -12.01 1.93
C GLY A 292 2.12 -12.79 2.27
N SER A 293 2.06 -13.40 3.44
CA SER A 293 0.90 -14.16 3.91
C SER A 293 0.63 -13.97 5.39
N ILE A 294 -0.66 -14.03 5.75
CA ILE A 294 -1.12 -14.03 7.14
C ILE A 294 -1.81 -15.37 7.40
N ASP A 295 -1.46 -16.00 8.52
CA ASP A 295 -2.19 -17.11 9.09
C ASP A 295 -2.24 -16.99 10.63
N HIS A 296 -2.91 -17.95 11.27
CA HIS A 296 -3.03 -17.98 12.73
C HIS A 296 -1.66 -17.95 13.44
N ASP A 297 -0.64 -18.61 12.89
CA ASP A 297 0.63 -18.85 13.55
C ASP A 297 1.65 -17.74 13.27
N ARG A 298 1.56 -17.05 12.13
CA ARG A 298 2.52 -16.00 11.74
C ARG A 298 2.03 -15.00 10.69
N VAL A 299 2.82 -13.93 10.53
CA VAL A 299 2.84 -13.07 9.34
C VAL A 299 4.14 -13.30 8.60
N THR A 300 4.07 -13.69 7.33
CA THR A 300 5.22 -13.80 6.43
C THR A 300 5.31 -12.53 5.57
N PRO A 301 6.39 -11.73 5.66
CA PRO A 301 6.50 -10.47 4.94
C PRO A 301 6.54 -10.62 3.41
N VAL A 302 6.23 -9.53 2.69
CA VAL A 302 6.53 -9.40 1.26
C VAL A 302 8.04 -9.34 1.08
N LEU A 303 8.63 -10.36 0.46
CA LEU A 303 10.07 -10.49 0.32
C LEU A 303 10.50 -10.61 -1.12
N ARG A 304 11.69 -10.09 -1.41
CA ARG A 304 12.31 -10.26 -2.73
C ARG A 304 12.77 -11.70 -2.90
N ASP A 305 12.15 -12.40 -3.85
CA ASP A 305 12.44 -13.82 -4.09
C ASP A 305 13.48 -13.97 -5.23
N ARG A 306 14.75 -14.06 -4.85
CA ARG A 306 15.85 -14.11 -5.81
C ARG A 306 15.97 -15.45 -6.53
N SER A 307 15.55 -16.55 -5.88
CA SER A 307 15.58 -17.89 -6.48
C SER A 307 14.37 -18.14 -7.38
N GLY A 308 13.26 -17.42 -7.13
CA GLY A 308 11.97 -17.64 -7.80
C GLY A 308 11.23 -18.86 -7.27
N ALA A 309 11.74 -19.53 -6.24
CA ALA A 309 11.15 -20.76 -5.71
C ALA A 309 9.81 -20.48 -5.02
N THR A 310 9.74 -19.44 -4.20
CA THR A 310 8.50 -19.06 -3.49
C THR A 310 7.44 -18.58 -4.48
N ARG A 311 7.83 -17.77 -5.47
CA ARG A 311 6.91 -17.36 -6.55
C ARG A 311 6.37 -18.56 -7.33
N ALA A 312 7.23 -19.51 -7.68
CA ALA A 312 6.82 -20.71 -8.42
C ALA A 312 5.82 -21.57 -7.62
N LEU A 313 6.01 -21.68 -6.30
CA LEU A 313 5.10 -22.39 -5.42
C LEU A 313 3.76 -21.65 -5.27
N GLN A 314 3.77 -20.35 -5.02
CA GLN A 314 2.55 -19.53 -5.00
C GLN A 314 1.77 -19.63 -6.32
N ALA A 315 2.46 -19.52 -7.46
CA ALA A 315 1.84 -19.64 -8.78
C ALA A 315 1.28 -21.04 -9.05
N LYS A 316 1.96 -22.09 -8.57
CA LYS A 316 1.45 -23.47 -8.67
C LYS A 316 0.22 -23.66 -7.80
N ALA A 317 0.22 -23.15 -6.57
CA ALA A 317 -0.90 -23.24 -5.64
C ALA A 317 -2.12 -22.46 -6.13
N ALA A 318 -1.91 -21.26 -6.69
CA ALA A 318 -2.99 -20.46 -7.28
C ALA A 318 -3.69 -21.17 -8.44
N LYS A 319 -2.96 -21.99 -9.21
CA LYS A 319 -3.54 -22.85 -10.26
C LYS A 319 -4.30 -24.06 -9.70
N GLN A 320 -4.04 -24.44 -8.45
CA GLN A 320 -4.55 -25.65 -7.82
C GLN A 320 -5.75 -25.40 -6.90
N GLY A 321 -6.07 -24.16 -6.53
CA GLY A 321 -7.24 -23.86 -5.71
C GLY A 321 -7.23 -22.47 -5.06
N SER A 322 -8.07 -22.30 -4.04
CA SER A 322 -8.35 -21.02 -3.36
C SER A 322 -7.14 -20.40 -2.66
N MET A 323 -7.30 -19.16 -2.17
CA MET A 323 -6.27 -18.43 -1.43
C MET A 323 -5.68 -19.17 -0.24
N THR A 324 -6.45 -20.04 0.41
CA THR A 324 -5.93 -20.88 1.50
C THR A 324 -4.79 -21.78 1.02
N ALA A 325 -4.94 -22.41 -0.15
CA ALA A 325 -3.88 -23.25 -0.72
C ALA A 325 -2.64 -22.43 -1.09
N VAL A 326 -2.83 -21.16 -1.49
CA VAL A 326 -1.72 -20.23 -1.81
C VAL A 326 -0.95 -19.84 -0.54
N VAL A 327 -1.66 -19.55 0.56
CA VAL A 327 -1.07 -19.22 1.86
C VAL A 327 -0.23 -20.39 2.38
N ASP A 328 -0.72 -21.62 2.28
CA ASP A 328 0.00 -22.82 2.72
C ASP A 328 1.24 -23.14 1.84
N ALA A 329 1.32 -22.59 0.63
CA ALA A 329 2.43 -22.80 -0.31
C ALA A 329 3.61 -21.83 -0.13
N VAL A 330 3.51 -20.89 0.82
CA VAL A 330 4.58 -19.94 1.10
C VAL A 330 5.72 -20.65 1.82
N VAL A 331 6.92 -20.61 1.23
CA VAL A 331 8.13 -21.16 1.84
C VAL A 331 8.59 -20.23 2.96
N GLU A 332 8.92 -20.81 4.11
CA GLU A 332 9.55 -20.05 5.17
C GLU A 332 10.81 -19.37 4.64
N PRO A 333 10.99 -18.06 4.88
CA PRO A 333 12.29 -17.47 4.67
C PRO A 333 13.27 -18.19 5.62
N GLU A 334 14.15 -19.03 5.07
CA GLU A 334 15.29 -19.53 5.82
C GLU A 334 16.09 -18.31 6.27
N GLY A 335 15.89 -17.92 7.52
CA GLY A 335 16.69 -16.91 8.14
C GLY A 335 18.14 -17.40 8.06
N ASN A 336 19.02 -16.59 7.48
CA ASN A 336 20.46 -16.86 7.38
C ASN A 336 21.17 -16.96 8.75
N ASN A 337 20.40 -17.04 9.84
CA ASN A 337 20.84 -17.13 11.23
C ASN A 337 20.29 -18.34 11.99
N GLN A 338 19.59 -19.28 11.34
CA GLN A 338 19.14 -20.50 12.00
C GLN A 338 19.71 -21.72 11.28
N ASN A 339 20.94 -22.10 11.66
CA ASN A 339 21.46 -23.47 11.77
C ASN A 339 23.00 -23.46 11.74
N VAL A 340 23.61 -23.42 12.94
CA VAL A 340 25.01 -23.79 13.12
C VAL A 340 25.04 -25.16 13.80
N ALA A 341 25.02 -26.22 13.01
CA ALA A 341 25.61 -27.49 13.39
C ALA A 341 25.86 -28.35 12.14
N ASN A 342 27.13 -28.53 11.80
CA ASN A 342 27.67 -29.56 10.91
C ASN A 342 27.26 -29.52 9.42
N ALA A 343 27.95 -28.69 8.63
CA ALA A 343 28.18 -28.97 7.21
C ALA A 343 29.62 -28.57 6.80
N PRO A 344 30.29 -29.36 5.93
CA PRO A 344 31.71 -29.19 5.65
C PRO A 344 32.00 -27.92 4.82
N LYS A 345 33.10 -27.24 5.15
CA LYS A 345 33.52 -25.97 4.55
C LYS A 345 33.68 -26.09 3.03
N ARG A 346 32.75 -25.51 2.26
CA ARG A 346 32.99 -25.13 0.85
C ARG A 346 33.44 -23.68 0.77
N THR A 347 34.38 -23.44 -0.14
CA THR A 347 35.02 -22.15 -0.42
C THR A 347 33.98 -21.07 -0.74
N ARG A 348 33.94 -20.02 0.09
CA ARG A 348 33.00 -18.89 -0.01
C ARG A 348 33.32 -18.04 -1.25
N ARG A 349 32.36 -17.92 -2.17
CA ARG A 349 32.19 -16.70 -2.98
C ARG A 349 31.34 -15.71 -2.16
N PRO A 350 31.54 -14.38 -2.28
CA PRO A 350 30.76 -13.41 -1.52
C PRO A 350 29.28 -13.50 -1.90
N ALA A 351 28.39 -13.55 -0.90
CA ALA A 351 26.95 -13.58 -1.09
C ALA A 351 26.37 -12.15 -1.23
N PRO A 352 25.25 -11.96 -1.95
CA PRO A 352 24.90 -10.69 -2.59
C PRO A 352 23.83 -9.87 -1.85
N TRP A 353 23.85 -9.78 -0.52
CA TRP A 353 22.73 -9.20 0.28
C TRP A 353 22.88 -7.72 0.68
N ASP A 354 23.54 -6.89 -0.13
CA ASP A 354 23.70 -5.45 0.12
C ASP A 354 22.51 -4.56 -0.32
N ALA A 355 21.24 -4.96 -0.11
CA ALA A 355 20.11 -4.12 -0.56
C ALA A 355 18.82 -4.26 0.28
N VAL A 356 18.88 -3.78 1.51
CA VAL A 356 17.85 -2.84 2.03
C VAL A 356 18.59 -1.52 2.02
N ALA A 357 18.06 -0.47 1.38
CA ALA A 357 18.79 0.77 1.07
C ALA A 357 19.22 1.53 2.35
N THR A 358 20.25 1.03 3.01
CA THR A 358 21.37 1.86 3.46
C THR A 358 21.94 2.54 2.23
N PRO A 359 22.19 3.85 2.25
CA PRO A 359 22.95 4.52 1.21
C PRO A 359 24.17 3.68 0.81
N ASP A 360 24.41 3.52 -0.49
CA ASP A 360 25.52 2.70 -0.99
C ASP A 360 26.88 3.26 -0.54
N MET A 361 26.93 4.55 -0.22
CA MET A 361 28.10 5.21 0.32
C MET A 361 27.91 5.48 1.81
N ILE A 362 28.74 4.82 2.62
CA ILE A 362 29.00 5.26 3.98
C ILE A 362 29.86 6.52 3.85
N PRO A 363 29.39 7.71 4.27
CA PRO A 363 30.21 8.91 4.23
C PRO A 363 31.45 8.73 5.10
N GLU A 364 32.59 9.20 4.61
CA GLU A 364 33.82 9.22 5.41
C GLU A 364 33.69 10.29 6.50
N PRO A 365 34.15 10.02 7.73
CA PRO A 365 34.13 11.01 8.80
C PRO A 365 34.97 12.23 8.41
N ASP A 366 34.40 13.41 8.62
CA ASP A 366 35.08 14.68 8.35
C ASP A 366 36.24 14.86 9.34
N ALA A 367 37.48 14.82 8.82
CA ALA A 367 38.70 14.97 9.62
C ALA A 367 38.86 16.39 10.21
N THR A 368 38.06 17.35 9.75
CA THR A 368 38.04 18.74 10.21
C THR A 368 36.85 19.07 11.12
N ALA A 369 36.00 18.08 11.42
CA ALA A 369 34.90 18.22 12.36
C ALA A 369 35.37 18.66 13.76
N ASP A 370 34.49 19.32 14.51
CA ASP A 370 34.78 19.80 15.86
C ASP A 370 35.17 18.62 16.77
N PRO A 371 36.42 18.60 17.31
CA PRO A 371 36.86 17.55 18.22
C PRO A 371 36.05 17.46 19.52
N ASN A 372 35.25 18.48 19.84
CA ASN A 372 34.35 18.47 21.01
C ASN A 372 32.95 17.93 20.70
N SER A 373 32.64 17.57 19.44
CA SER A 373 31.37 16.92 19.11
C SER A 373 31.28 15.56 19.83
N PRO A 374 30.11 15.21 20.40
CA PRO A 374 29.91 13.92 21.05
C PRO A 374 29.95 12.72 20.07
N LEU A 375 29.96 12.98 18.76
CA LEU A 375 30.07 11.97 17.71
C LEU A 375 31.50 11.85 17.15
N TYR A 376 32.41 12.75 17.52
CA TYR A 376 33.76 12.81 16.95
C TYR A 376 34.58 11.57 17.31
N GLY A 377 35.02 10.80 16.31
CA GLY A 377 35.81 9.57 16.51
C GLY A 377 35.00 8.35 16.93
N GLU A 378 33.68 8.48 17.10
CA GLU A 378 32.79 7.41 17.51
C GLU A 378 32.41 6.50 16.33
N ASN A 379 32.13 5.23 16.60
CA ASN A 379 31.63 4.27 15.62
C ASN A 379 30.14 4.04 15.84
N VAL A 380 29.33 4.75 15.05
CA VAL A 380 27.89 4.90 15.25
C VAL A 380 27.13 3.93 14.36
N THR A 381 26.19 3.18 14.93
CA THR A 381 25.31 2.25 14.19
C THR A 381 23.86 2.61 14.42
N LEU A 382 23.13 2.90 13.33
CA LEU A 382 21.69 3.14 13.39
C LEU A 382 20.89 1.82 13.36
N SER A 383 19.91 1.73 14.24
CA SER A 383 19.03 0.59 14.42
C SER A 383 17.60 1.06 14.60
N GLY A 384 16.67 0.58 13.78
CA GLY A 384 15.27 1.01 13.86
C GLY A 384 14.91 2.02 12.77
N ASP A 385 13.86 2.80 12.98
CA ASP A 385 13.31 3.81 12.07
C ASP A 385 13.44 5.19 12.71
N PHE A 386 13.65 6.21 11.90
CA PHE A 386 14.05 7.54 12.39
C PHE A 386 13.22 8.66 11.76
N GLU A 387 11.93 8.41 11.56
CA GLU A 387 11.04 9.43 11.02
C GLU A 387 11.08 10.72 11.88
N PRO A 388 11.07 11.91 11.26
CA PRO A 388 10.88 12.18 9.82
C PRO A 388 12.14 12.03 8.95
N PHE A 389 13.32 11.77 9.52
CA PHE A 389 14.61 11.76 8.83
C PHE A 389 14.90 10.46 8.09
N ASP A 390 15.53 10.55 6.92
CA ASP A 390 16.08 9.37 6.25
C ASP A 390 17.41 8.95 6.88
N LYS A 391 17.71 7.65 6.87
CA LYS A 391 18.97 7.13 7.42
C LYS A 391 20.19 7.70 6.72
N GLY A 392 20.11 8.00 5.43
CA GLY A 392 21.22 8.62 4.71
C GLY A 392 21.51 10.05 5.14
N GLU A 393 20.48 10.80 5.48
CA GLU A 393 20.62 12.15 6.04
C GLU A 393 21.30 12.10 7.41
N LEU A 394 20.85 11.20 8.27
CA LEU A 394 21.48 10.99 9.58
C LEU A 394 22.93 10.50 9.45
N TRP A 395 23.23 9.65 8.46
CA TRP A 395 24.60 9.21 8.18
C TRP A 395 25.50 10.35 7.75
N ALA A 396 25.01 11.22 6.88
CA ALA A 396 25.74 12.41 6.45
C ALA A 396 25.98 13.36 7.63
N GLY A 397 24.98 13.56 8.49
CA GLY A 397 25.12 14.33 9.72
C GLY A 397 26.18 13.76 10.66
N ILE A 398 26.16 12.44 10.91
CA ILE A 398 27.15 11.77 11.78
C ILE A 398 28.56 11.95 11.24
N ALA A 399 28.75 11.76 9.94
CA ALA A 399 30.06 11.93 9.31
C ALA A 399 30.56 13.38 9.32
N ALA A 400 29.67 14.36 9.11
CA ALA A 400 30.00 15.78 9.23
C ALA A 400 30.45 16.18 10.65
N HIS A 401 30.01 15.44 11.66
CA HIS A 401 30.44 15.58 13.05
C HIS A 401 31.64 14.68 13.43
N GLY A 402 32.31 14.08 12.44
CA GLY A 402 33.52 13.28 12.64
C GLY A 402 33.26 11.84 13.11
N GLY A 403 32.01 11.37 13.08
CA GLY A 403 31.63 10.02 13.45
C GLY A 403 31.73 9.03 12.29
N GLN A 404 32.21 7.82 12.58
CA GLN A 404 32.28 6.73 11.62
C GLN A 404 30.98 5.91 11.66
N VAL A 405 30.24 5.92 10.55
CA VAL A 405 29.01 5.14 10.44
C VAL A 405 29.29 3.67 10.14
N GLY A 406 28.60 2.78 10.86
CA GLY A 406 28.63 1.32 10.66
C GLY A 406 27.26 0.77 10.26
N LYS A 407 27.22 -0.13 9.26
CA LYS A 407 25.98 -0.80 8.82
C LYS A 407 25.43 -1.80 9.84
N ASN A 408 26.31 -2.36 10.67
CA ASN A 408 26.01 -3.46 11.60
C ASN A 408 26.72 -3.24 12.94
N VAL A 409 26.18 -3.85 14.00
CA VAL A 409 26.80 -3.85 15.32
C VAL A 409 28.01 -4.78 15.33
N THR A 410 29.18 -4.24 15.63
CA THR A 410 30.46 -4.95 15.66
C THR A 410 31.22 -4.66 16.96
N LYS A 411 32.41 -5.26 17.10
CA LYS A 411 33.34 -4.94 18.20
C LYS A 411 33.89 -3.52 18.16
N LYS A 412 33.73 -2.82 17.03
CA LYS A 412 34.12 -1.42 16.89
C LYS A 412 33.00 -0.46 17.27
N THR A 413 31.75 -0.92 17.28
CA THR A 413 30.60 -0.07 17.59
C THR A 413 30.73 0.46 19.01
N THR A 414 30.70 1.79 19.14
CA THR A 414 30.76 2.50 20.42
C THR A 414 29.43 3.18 20.74
N ILE A 415 28.65 3.55 19.72
CA ILE A 415 27.30 4.07 19.87
C ILE A 415 26.34 3.28 18.98
N LEU A 416 25.28 2.76 19.58
CA LEU A 416 24.08 2.31 18.86
C LEU A 416 22.99 3.35 19.06
N VAL A 417 22.43 3.87 17.98
CA VAL A 417 21.22 4.71 18.08
C VAL A 417 20.01 3.84 17.77
N ALA A 418 19.08 3.79 18.70
CA ALA A 418 17.79 3.13 18.59
C ALA A 418 16.72 4.14 18.15
N GLY A 419 16.17 3.90 16.96
CA GLY A 419 15.02 4.60 16.42
C GLY A 419 13.70 4.04 16.95
N GLU A 420 12.58 4.69 16.63
CA GLU A 420 11.25 4.37 17.17
C GLU A 420 10.73 3.01 16.71
N TRP A 421 10.87 1.98 17.55
CA TRP A 421 10.40 0.61 17.29
C TRP A 421 9.68 0.04 18.51
N ALA A 422 8.54 -0.65 18.28
CA ALA A 422 7.73 -1.26 19.34
C ALA A 422 8.39 -2.46 20.04
N THR A 423 9.43 -3.05 19.44
CA THR A 423 10.24 -4.11 20.06
C THR A 423 11.72 -3.94 19.73
N MET A 424 12.58 -4.36 20.67
CA MET A 424 14.04 -4.32 20.54
C MET A 424 14.52 -5.00 19.24
N THR A 425 15.21 -4.25 18.38
CA THR A 425 15.66 -4.78 17.09
C THR A 425 16.76 -5.85 17.26
N SER A 426 17.00 -6.66 16.23
CA SER A 426 18.13 -7.61 16.21
C SER A 426 19.50 -6.94 16.42
N LYS A 427 19.65 -5.67 16.00
CA LYS A 427 20.89 -4.90 16.20
C LYS A 427 20.99 -4.41 17.63
N GLU A 428 19.89 -3.93 18.21
CA GLU A 428 19.87 -3.51 19.60
C GLU A 428 20.10 -4.68 20.56
N LYS A 429 19.44 -5.82 20.32
CA LYS A 429 19.71 -7.06 21.06
C LYS A 429 21.19 -7.44 20.99
N ARG A 430 21.79 -7.33 19.80
CA ARG A 430 23.22 -7.62 19.60
C ARG A 430 24.14 -6.64 20.34
N ALA A 431 23.79 -5.35 20.40
CA ALA A 431 24.54 -4.36 21.14
C ALA A 431 24.49 -4.64 22.65
N ARG A 432 23.31 -4.95 23.19
CA ARG A 432 23.13 -5.33 24.60
C ARG A 432 23.90 -6.61 24.96
N GLU A 433 23.89 -7.62 24.10
CA GLU A 433 24.73 -8.82 24.28
C GLU A 433 26.23 -8.52 24.33
N LEU A 434 26.69 -7.50 23.60
CA LEU A 434 28.10 -7.09 23.62
C LEU A 434 28.42 -6.23 24.85
N GLN A 435 27.48 -5.39 25.31
CA GLN A 435 27.57 -4.70 26.60
C GLN A 435 27.69 -5.70 27.76
N GLU A 436 26.87 -6.75 27.79
CA GLU A 436 26.94 -7.82 28.79
C GLU A 436 28.30 -8.56 28.77
N LYS A 437 28.96 -8.59 27.61
CA LYS A 437 30.31 -9.17 27.43
C LYS A 437 31.42 -8.17 27.74
N GLY A 438 31.10 -7.01 28.30
CA GLY A 438 32.04 -6.00 28.76
C GLY A 438 32.54 -5.05 27.67
N GLN A 439 31.85 -4.97 26.52
CA GLN A 439 32.15 -3.93 25.53
C GLN A 439 31.45 -2.63 25.94
N GLU A 440 32.20 -1.52 25.96
CA GLU A 440 31.61 -0.21 26.15
C GLU A 440 30.88 0.22 24.87
N ILE A 441 29.54 0.09 24.90
CA ILE A 441 28.64 0.57 23.86
C ILE A 441 27.62 1.47 24.55
N GLN A 442 27.34 2.64 24.01
CA GLN A 442 26.24 3.50 24.43
C GLN A 442 25.01 3.19 23.58
N ILE A 443 23.82 3.18 24.17
CA ILE A 443 22.56 3.05 23.43
C ILE A 443 21.85 4.39 23.54
N TRP A 444 21.83 5.13 22.45
CA TRP A 444 21.15 6.42 22.33
C TRP A 444 19.76 6.24 21.74
N THR A 445 18.86 7.15 22.09
CA THR A 445 17.58 7.38 21.46
C THR A 445 17.75 8.18 20.16
N ALA A 446 16.73 8.19 19.32
CA ALA A 446 16.69 9.07 18.15
C ALA A 446 16.85 10.55 18.55
N ALA A 447 16.21 10.99 19.64
CA ALA A 447 16.29 12.37 20.12
C ALA A 447 17.73 12.78 20.48
N GLU A 448 18.46 11.94 21.22
CA GLU A 448 19.86 12.22 21.58
C GLU A 448 20.78 12.34 20.36
N LEU A 449 20.51 11.57 19.29
CA LEU A 449 21.21 11.72 18.03
C LEU A 449 20.88 13.05 17.36
N LEU A 450 19.60 13.46 17.32
CA LEU A 450 19.19 14.72 16.68
C LEU A 450 19.76 15.94 17.40
N GLU A 451 19.76 15.93 18.73
CA GLU A 451 20.41 16.95 19.55
C GLU A 451 21.92 17.03 19.23
N ALA A 452 22.60 15.88 19.18
CA ALA A 452 24.02 15.79 18.85
C ALA A 452 24.36 16.25 17.41
N LEU A 453 23.39 16.21 16.49
CA LEU A 453 23.50 16.69 15.11
C LEU A 453 23.09 18.15 14.95
N GLY A 454 22.54 18.79 16.00
CA GLY A 454 22.04 20.16 15.95
C GLY A 454 20.75 20.33 15.15
N TYR A 455 19.89 19.30 15.11
CA TYR A 455 18.62 19.30 14.39
C TYR A 455 17.41 19.74 15.23
N ASP A 456 17.62 20.43 16.35
CA ASP A 456 16.54 20.99 17.17
C ASP A 456 15.88 22.21 16.49
N GLU A 457 14.74 21.98 15.82
CA GLU A 457 13.55 22.85 15.81
C GLU A 457 12.26 22.01 15.78
#